data_AF-R4U6G7-F1
#
_entry.id   AF-R4U6G7-F1
#
_cell.length_a   1.000
_cell.length_b   1.000
_cell.length_c   1.000
_cell.angle_alpha   90.00
_cell.angle_beta   90.00
_cell.angle_gamma   90.00
#
_symmetry.space_group_name_H-M   'P 1'
#
loop_
_entity.id
_entity.type
_entity.pdbx_description
1 polymer ?
#
loop_
_entity_poly.entity_id
_entity_poly.type
_entity_poly.pdbx_seq_one_letter_code
_entity_poly.pdbx_strand_id
1 'polypeptide(L)'
;QPGKNTIEQKSTKSSVTIPFERTFRNLDENRPIGGDSLQRFDFCGCGWPQHMLVPKGNKEGFAMELFVMVSDYKDDRVVQDEPIGCKDAASYCGLRDRKYPDARAMGYPFDRQPRAGVETLAQFLTGNMAVTEVTVRFTDTIVPRSRSGSMSNTLTF
;
A
#
# COMPACT_ATOMS: atom_id res chain seq x y z
N GLN A 1 -11.01 -5.97 -19.03
CA GLN A 1 -11.74 -6.60 -20.16
C GLN A 1 -11.09 -6.18 -21.46
N PRO A 2 -11.34 -6.84 -22.61
CA PRO A 2 -10.86 -6.32 -23.90
C PRO A 2 -11.36 -4.89 -24.14
N GLY A 3 -10.54 -4.05 -24.77
CA GLY A 3 -10.88 -2.65 -25.07
C GLY A 3 -10.40 -1.65 -24.02
N LYS A 4 -10.99 -0.46 -24.03
CA LYS A 4 -10.64 0.64 -23.10
C LYS A 4 -11.16 0.33 -21.71
N ASN A 5 -10.28 0.40 -20.71
CA ASN A 5 -10.63 0.25 -19.31
C ASN A 5 -10.19 1.50 -18.54
N THR A 6 -11.01 1.92 -17.58
CA THR A 6 -10.66 2.98 -16.62
C THR A 6 -10.56 2.32 -15.24
N ILE A 7 -9.45 2.55 -14.55
CA ILE A 7 -9.19 2.01 -13.21
C ILE A 7 -9.09 3.18 -12.25
N GLU A 8 -9.93 3.16 -11.21
CA GLU A 8 -9.91 4.13 -10.14
C GLU A 8 -9.50 3.44 -8.84
N GLN A 9 -8.48 3.98 -8.17
CA GLN A 9 -8.00 3.47 -6.89
C GLN A 9 -7.92 4.59 -5.86
N LYS A 10 -8.59 4.38 -4.73
CA LYS A 10 -8.57 5.34 -3.61
C LYS A 10 -7.27 5.19 -2.85
N SER A 11 -6.68 6.30 -2.41
CA SER A 11 -5.47 6.30 -1.57
C SER A 11 -5.67 5.57 -0.23
N THR A 12 -6.91 5.50 0.27
CA THR A 12 -7.31 4.75 1.47
C THR A 12 -7.36 3.23 1.27
N LYS A 13 -7.17 2.75 0.04
CA LYS A 13 -7.06 1.33 -0.33
C LYS A 13 -5.63 0.93 -0.72
N SER A 14 -4.64 1.72 -0.31
CA SER A 14 -3.23 1.38 -0.55
C SER A 14 -2.88 0.05 0.13
N SER A 15 -2.14 -0.81 -0.58
CA SER A 15 -1.66 -2.10 -0.08
C SER A 15 -0.46 -1.98 0.88
N VAL A 16 0.00 -0.74 1.11
CA VAL A 16 1.16 -0.42 1.95
C VAL A 16 0.74 -0.05 3.38
N THR A 17 -0.48 0.48 3.53
CA THR A 17 -0.86 1.23 4.73
C THR A 17 -1.97 0.58 5.54
N ILE A 18 -2.04 0.99 6.81
CA ILE A 18 -3.17 0.74 7.70
C ILE A 18 -3.84 2.07 8.11
N PRO A 19 -5.19 2.08 8.27
CA PRO A 19 -5.95 3.17 8.87
C PRO A 19 -5.41 3.63 10.22
N PHE A 20 -5.69 4.89 10.54
CA PHE A 20 -5.27 5.53 11.79
C PHE A 20 -5.69 4.72 13.02
N GLU A 21 -6.93 4.21 13.04
CA GLU A 21 -7.48 3.43 14.15
C GLU A 21 -6.68 2.17 14.44
N ARG A 22 -6.06 1.56 13.43
CA ARG A 22 -5.23 0.37 13.62
C ARG A 22 -3.86 0.71 14.18
N THR A 23 -3.27 1.82 13.74
CA THR A 23 -1.99 2.30 14.28
C THR A 23 -2.11 2.71 15.74
N PHE A 24 -3.20 3.39 16.11
CA PHE A 24 -3.41 3.95 17.45
C PHE A 24 -4.50 3.22 18.26
N ARG A 25 -4.78 1.95 17.95
CA ARG A 25 -5.75 1.14 18.72
C ARG A 25 -5.26 0.98 20.16
N ASN A 26 -6.20 0.85 21.08
CA ASN A 26 -5.87 0.44 22.43
C ASN A 26 -5.44 -1.04 22.42
N LEU A 27 -4.24 -1.32 22.92
CA LEU A 27 -3.69 -2.68 22.98
C LEU A 27 -4.10 -3.42 24.26
N ASP A 28 -4.64 -2.74 25.25
CA ASP A 28 -5.13 -3.38 26.49
C ASP A 28 -6.61 -3.75 26.38
N GLU A 29 -7.33 -3.11 25.45
CA GLU A 29 -8.74 -3.34 25.21
C GLU A 29 -8.94 -4.47 24.19
N ASN A 30 -9.66 -5.53 24.60
CA ASN A 30 -9.98 -6.69 23.76
C ASN A 30 -8.77 -7.45 23.19
N ARG A 31 -7.59 -7.30 23.80
CA ARG A 31 -6.41 -8.09 23.42
C ARG A 31 -6.57 -9.54 23.88
N PRO A 32 -6.46 -10.53 22.96
CA PRO A 32 -6.51 -11.93 23.34
C PRO A 32 -5.33 -12.32 24.23
N ILE A 33 -5.56 -13.25 25.16
CA ILE A 33 -4.57 -13.63 26.19
C ILE A 33 -3.42 -14.50 25.63
N GLY A 34 -3.63 -15.13 24.47
CA GLY A 34 -2.60 -15.96 23.83
C GLY A 34 -3.12 -16.75 22.63
N GLY A 35 -2.26 -17.60 22.09
CA GLY A 35 -2.58 -18.48 20.97
C GLY A 35 -2.76 -17.75 19.65
N ASP A 36 -3.50 -18.37 18.74
CA ASP A 36 -3.66 -17.91 17.36
C ASP A 36 -4.39 -16.57 17.26
N SER A 37 -5.36 -16.31 18.15
CA SER A 37 -6.09 -15.03 18.18
C SER A 37 -5.19 -13.84 18.53
N LEU A 38 -4.26 -14.01 19.48
CA LEU A 38 -3.27 -12.98 19.81
C LEU A 38 -2.35 -12.71 18.62
N GLN A 39 -1.86 -13.75 17.94
CA GLN A 39 -1.00 -13.59 16.76
C GLN A 39 -1.73 -12.88 15.61
N ARG A 40 -3.00 -13.20 15.35
CA ARG A 40 -3.85 -12.47 14.39
C ARG A 40 -3.99 -11.01 14.79
N PHE A 41 -4.29 -10.77 16.08
CA PHE A 41 -4.43 -9.42 16.61
C PHE A 41 -3.16 -8.60 16.40
N ASP A 42 -1.99 -9.14 16.75
CA ASP A 42 -0.70 -8.46 16.60
C ASP A 42 -0.36 -8.21 15.13
N PHE A 43 -0.59 -9.20 14.24
CA PHE A 43 -0.36 -9.05 12.80
C PHE A 43 -1.20 -7.92 12.18
N CYS A 44 -2.45 -7.73 12.61
CA CYS A 44 -3.29 -6.62 12.17
C CYS A 44 -2.73 -5.22 12.49
N GLY A 45 -1.75 -5.12 13.40
CA GLY A 45 -1.01 -3.89 13.68
C GLY A 45 0.16 -3.63 12.73
N CYS A 46 0.57 -4.62 11.93
CA CYS A 46 1.62 -4.44 10.93
C CYS A 46 1.08 -3.63 9.74
N GLY A 47 1.79 -2.56 9.40
CA GLY A 47 1.57 -1.78 8.20
C GLY A 47 2.01 -0.34 8.35
N TRP A 48 2.21 0.35 7.23
CA TRP A 48 2.62 1.75 7.27
C TRP A 48 1.45 2.64 7.70
N PRO A 49 1.63 3.67 8.54
CA PRO A 49 0.51 4.53 8.91
C PRO A 49 -0.07 5.28 7.70
N GLN A 50 -1.39 5.25 7.50
CA GLN A 50 -2.05 5.91 6.35
C GLN A 50 -1.70 7.39 6.21
N HIS A 51 -1.55 8.10 7.33
CA HIS A 51 -1.23 9.53 7.36
C HIS A 51 0.24 9.83 7.00
N MET A 52 1.05 8.80 6.73
CA MET A 52 2.44 8.90 6.28
C MET A 52 2.63 8.34 4.86
N LEU A 53 1.56 8.05 4.11
CA LEU A 53 1.63 7.46 2.77
C LEU A 53 2.40 8.34 1.77
N VAL A 54 2.22 9.66 1.86
CA VAL A 54 2.84 10.63 0.95
C VAL A 54 3.98 11.34 1.71
N PRO A 55 5.15 11.55 1.08
CA PRO A 55 6.21 12.36 1.69
C PRO A 55 5.72 13.74 2.11
N LYS A 56 6.41 14.37 3.07
CA LYS A 56 6.02 15.70 3.56
C LYS A 56 5.97 16.77 2.46
N GLY A 57 6.90 16.72 1.50
CA GLY A 57 7.12 17.80 0.53
C GLY A 57 7.60 19.10 1.19
N ASN A 58 7.39 20.22 0.51
CA ASN A 58 7.72 21.57 0.99
C ASN A 58 6.63 22.58 0.61
N LYS A 59 6.73 23.83 1.09
CA LYS A 59 5.68 24.86 0.88
C LYS A 59 5.59 25.30 -0.57
N GLU A 60 6.70 25.27 -1.27
CA GLU A 60 6.87 25.66 -2.67
C GLU A 60 6.21 24.64 -3.62
N GLY A 61 6.20 23.37 -3.22
CA GLY A 61 5.83 22.23 -4.04
C GLY A 61 7.07 21.39 -4.36
N PHE A 62 7.06 20.14 -3.90
CA PHE A 62 8.11 19.18 -4.22
C PHE A 62 7.70 18.38 -5.45
N ALA A 63 8.42 18.56 -6.56
CA ALA A 63 8.18 17.85 -7.81
C ALA A 63 8.55 16.37 -7.65
N MET A 64 7.68 15.49 -8.13
CA MET A 64 7.85 14.05 -8.11
C MET A 64 7.30 13.44 -9.40
N GLU A 65 7.80 12.27 -9.77
CA GLU A 65 7.25 11.48 -10.86
C GLU A 65 6.38 10.35 -10.29
N LEU A 66 5.10 10.34 -10.63
CA LEU A 66 4.21 9.21 -10.35
C LEU A 66 4.35 8.18 -11.46
N PHE A 67 4.98 7.05 -11.13
CA PHE A 67 5.11 5.90 -12.02
C PHE A 67 3.96 4.90 -11.80
N VAL A 68 3.38 4.42 -12.90
CA VAL A 68 2.37 3.37 -12.92
C VAL A 68 2.77 2.29 -13.92
N MET A 69 2.64 1.03 -13.52
CA MET A 69 2.90 -0.13 -14.37
C MET A 69 1.75 -1.13 -14.26
N VAL A 70 1.37 -1.72 -15.38
CA VAL A 70 0.44 -2.86 -15.43
C VAL A 70 1.22 -4.10 -15.87
N SER A 71 1.62 -4.95 -14.92
CA SER A 71 2.35 -6.20 -15.18
C SER A 71 1.41 -7.35 -15.62
N ASP A 72 1.99 -8.40 -16.20
CA ASP A 72 1.23 -9.60 -16.57
C ASP A 72 0.95 -10.46 -15.34
N TYR A 73 -0.33 -10.55 -14.98
CA TYR A 73 -0.82 -11.38 -13.88
C TYR A 73 -0.31 -12.82 -13.88
N LYS A 74 -0.03 -13.42 -15.06
CA LYS A 74 0.49 -14.79 -15.14
C LYS A 74 1.84 -14.96 -14.46
N ASP A 75 2.66 -13.92 -14.51
CA ASP A 75 3.99 -13.90 -13.91
C ASP A 75 3.98 -13.44 -12.45
N ASP A 76 2.93 -12.72 -12.05
CA ASP A 76 2.84 -12.10 -10.72
C ASP A 76 2.08 -13.00 -9.72
N ARG A 77 1.13 -13.80 -10.20
CA ARG A 77 0.22 -14.56 -9.33
C ARG A 77 0.93 -15.65 -8.52
N VAL A 78 0.55 -15.74 -7.25
CA VAL A 78 0.88 -16.88 -6.38
C VAL A 78 -0.40 -17.66 -6.06
N VAL A 79 -0.47 -18.91 -6.51
CA VAL A 79 -1.64 -19.79 -6.27
C VAL A 79 -1.63 -20.27 -4.82
N GLN A 80 -2.59 -19.80 -4.03
CA GLN A 80 -2.79 -20.14 -2.63
C GLN A 80 -4.21 -19.77 -2.17
N ASP A 81 -4.63 -20.29 -1.03
CA ASP A 81 -5.93 -19.94 -0.42
C ASP A 81 -5.96 -18.49 0.07
N GLU A 82 -7.14 -17.88 0.01
CA GLU A 82 -7.35 -16.51 0.49
C GLU A 82 -6.92 -16.38 1.97
N PRO A 83 -6.16 -15.33 2.33
CA PRO A 83 -5.82 -15.06 3.72
C PRO A 83 -7.06 -14.70 4.54
N ILE A 84 -7.10 -15.17 5.79
CA ILE A 84 -8.16 -14.81 6.75
C ILE A 84 -7.68 -13.61 7.57
N GLY A 85 -8.55 -12.60 7.73
CA GLY A 85 -8.29 -11.44 8.58
C GLY A 85 -7.62 -10.28 7.83
N CYS A 86 -6.65 -9.62 8.47
CA CYS A 86 -6.03 -8.40 7.97
C CYS A 86 -5.11 -8.67 6.76
N LYS A 87 -5.37 -7.99 5.64
CA LYS A 87 -4.60 -8.10 4.39
C LYS A 87 -4.26 -6.78 3.72
N ASP A 88 -4.57 -5.65 4.36
CA ASP A 88 -4.49 -4.34 3.71
C ASP A 88 -3.05 -3.84 3.54
N ALA A 89 -2.10 -4.30 4.36
CA ALA A 89 -0.70 -3.84 4.32
C ALA A 89 0.26 -4.89 3.71
N ALA A 90 -0.25 -5.71 2.79
CA ALA A 90 0.49 -6.85 2.25
C ALA A 90 1.80 -6.46 1.56
N SER A 91 1.94 -5.24 1.04
CA SER A 91 3.17 -4.77 0.40
C SER A 91 4.38 -4.84 1.34
N TYR A 92 4.22 -4.51 2.62
CA TYR A 92 5.33 -4.52 3.60
C TYR A 92 5.24 -5.68 4.60
N CYS A 93 4.02 -6.13 4.92
CA CYS A 93 3.79 -7.13 5.96
C CYS A 93 3.53 -8.54 5.40
N GLY A 94 3.37 -8.67 4.08
CA GLY A 94 2.92 -9.91 3.47
C GLY A 94 1.54 -10.32 3.96
N LEU A 95 1.29 -11.64 3.97
CA LEU A 95 0.04 -12.24 4.40
C LEU A 95 0.34 -13.26 5.50
N ARG A 96 -0.45 -13.26 6.58
CA ARG A 96 -0.25 -14.19 7.70
C ARG A 96 -0.47 -15.63 7.24
N ASP A 97 0.44 -16.53 7.60
CA ASP A 97 0.40 -17.98 7.29
C ASP A 97 0.22 -18.28 5.80
N ARG A 98 0.73 -17.40 4.94
CA ARG A 98 0.60 -17.43 3.49
C ARG A 98 1.90 -17.01 2.83
N LYS A 99 2.05 -17.32 1.55
CA LYS A 99 3.14 -16.78 0.73
C LYS A 99 2.87 -15.32 0.44
N TYR A 100 3.93 -14.56 0.20
CA TYR A 100 3.81 -13.20 -0.33
C TYR A 100 2.95 -13.22 -1.61
N PRO A 101 1.98 -12.30 -1.79
CA PRO A 101 0.96 -12.43 -2.84
C PRO A 101 1.44 -12.06 -4.25
N ASP A 102 2.71 -11.70 -4.40
CA ASP A 102 3.37 -11.39 -5.67
C ASP A 102 4.62 -12.28 -5.84
N ALA A 103 4.74 -12.94 -6.99
CA ALA A 103 5.86 -13.81 -7.33
C ALA A 103 7.10 -13.02 -7.79
N ARG A 104 6.95 -11.73 -8.10
CA ARG A 104 8.07 -10.84 -8.43
C ARG A 104 8.92 -10.54 -7.20
N ALA A 105 10.16 -10.11 -7.43
CA ALA A 105 10.99 -9.59 -6.36
C ALA A 105 10.36 -8.32 -5.78
N MET A 106 10.37 -8.18 -4.44
CA MET A 106 9.90 -6.95 -3.79
C MET A 106 10.71 -5.75 -4.30
N GLY A 107 10.00 -4.74 -4.83
CA GLY A 107 10.61 -3.57 -5.46
C GLY A 107 10.66 -3.62 -7.00
N TYR A 108 10.22 -4.72 -7.62
CA TYR A 108 10.04 -4.79 -9.07
C TYR A 108 9.15 -3.62 -9.57
N PRO A 109 9.51 -2.94 -10.68
CA PRO A 109 10.59 -3.25 -11.60
C PRO A 109 11.91 -2.51 -11.31
N PHE A 110 12.06 -1.91 -10.12
CA PHE A 110 13.20 -1.07 -9.73
C PHE A 110 14.17 -1.79 -8.78
N ASP A 111 13.98 -3.08 -8.52
CA ASP A 111 14.87 -3.89 -7.67
C ASP A 111 16.26 -4.13 -8.30
N ARG A 112 16.42 -3.83 -9.60
CA ARG A 112 17.64 -4.10 -10.38
C ARG A 112 18.06 -2.89 -11.20
N GLN A 113 19.33 -2.92 -11.60
CA GLN A 113 19.87 -1.97 -12.58
C GLN A 113 19.07 -2.05 -13.89
N PRO A 114 18.85 -0.91 -14.57
CA PRO A 114 18.07 -0.88 -15.79
C PRO A 114 18.83 -1.51 -16.97
N ARG A 115 18.14 -1.64 -18.11
CA ARG A 115 18.74 -2.13 -19.36
C ARG A 115 19.92 -1.23 -19.77
N ALA A 116 20.92 -1.81 -20.43
CA ALA A 116 22.07 -1.04 -20.92
C ALA A 116 21.61 0.15 -21.80
N GLY A 117 22.17 1.34 -21.53
CA GLY A 117 21.81 2.58 -22.22
C GLY A 117 20.56 3.29 -21.72
N VAL A 118 19.93 2.82 -20.64
CA VAL A 118 18.83 3.53 -19.96
C VAL A 118 19.40 4.40 -18.85
N GLU A 119 19.25 5.72 -18.99
CA GLU A 119 19.74 6.74 -18.06
C GLU A 119 18.61 7.59 -17.47
N THR A 120 17.43 7.56 -18.07
CA THR A 120 16.26 8.32 -17.61
C THR A 120 15.05 7.42 -17.42
N LEU A 121 14.11 7.85 -16.57
CA LEU A 121 12.85 7.11 -16.36
C LEU A 121 12.05 6.99 -17.67
N ALA A 122 12.07 8.01 -18.54
CA ALA A 122 11.43 7.97 -19.86
C ALA A 122 11.97 6.84 -20.75
N GLN A 123 13.30 6.60 -20.75
CA GLN A 123 13.93 5.50 -21.49
C GLN A 123 13.64 4.12 -20.87
N PHE A 124 13.29 4.09 -19.58
CA PHE A 124 12.91 2.87 -18.89
C PHE A 124 11.51 2.36 -19.29
N LEU A 125 10.61 3.25 -19.70
CA LEU A 125 9.21 2.92 -19.95
C LEU A 125 9.02 1.91 -21.09
N THR A 126 8.04 1.03 -20.91
CA THR A 126 7.51 0.11 -21.91
C THR A 126 6.02 0.42 -22.16
N GLY A 127 5.38 -0.24 -23.14
CA GLY A 127 4.00 0.08 -23.53
C GLY A 127 2.92 -0.12 -22.45
N ASN A 128 3.26 -0.75 -21.32
CA ASN A 128 2.40 -0.98 -20.15
C ASN A 128 2.79 -0.10 -18.93
N MET A 129 3.67 0.88 -19.14
CA MET A 129 4.11 1.82 -18.11
C MET A 129 3.73 3.25 -18.49
N ALA A 130 3.49 4.08 -17.48
CA ALA A 130 3.25 5.50 -17.64
C ALA A 130 3.88 6.27 -16.48
N VAL A 131 4.28 7.51 -16.76
CA VAL A 131 4.76 8.46 -15.76
C VAL A 131 3.98 9.75 -15.93
N THR A 132 3.63 10.38 -14.82
CA THR A 132 3.13 11.76 -14.81
C THR A 132 3.82 12.55 -13.72
N GLU A 133 4.11 13.81 -13.99
CA GLU A 133 4.61 14.72 -12.96
C GLU A 133 3.49 15.03 -11.95
N VAL A 134 3.84 15.01 -10.67
CA VAL A 134 2.97 15.40 -9.56
C VAL A 134 3.73 16.33 -8.62
N THR A 135 3.01 17.19 -7.91
CA THR A 135 3.60 18.11 -6.94
C THR A 135 3.04 17.84 -5.55
N VAL A 136 3.91 17.55 -4.60
CA VAL A 136 3.55 17.39 -3.19
C VAL A 136 3.84 18.69 -2.45
N ARG A 137 2.77 19.37 -2.00
CA ARG A 137 2.87 20.63 -1.26
C ARG A 137 2.53 20.44 0.21
N PHE A 138 3.43 20.90 1.07
CA PHE A 138 3.21 20.95 2.50
C PHE A 138 2.40 22.20 2.87
N THR A 139 1.27 22.01 3.55
CA THR A 139 0.54 23.11 4.20
C THR A 139 0.91 23.14 5.67
N ASP A 140 1.57 24.22 6.09
CA ASP A 140 2.03 24.42 7.47
C ASP A 140 0.87 24.91 8.35
N THR A 141 -0.07 24.00 8.58
CA THR A 141 -1.26 24.24 9.37
C THR A 141 -1.59 22.98 10.14
N ILE A 142 -1.91 23.14 11.42
CA ILE A 142 -2.37 22.05 12.26
C ILE A 142 -3.88 21.94 12.08
N VAL A 143 -4.34 20.83 11.50
CA VAL A 143 -5.76 20.55 11.32
C VAL A 143 -6.19 19.55 12.39
N PRO A 144 -7.18 19.87 13.24
CA PRO A 144 -7.70 18.90 14.19
C PRO A 144 -8.33 17.74 13.43
N ARG A 145 -8.20 16.54 13.98
CA ARG A 145 -8.77 15.35 13.35
C ARG A 145 -10.31 15.45 13.34
N SER A 146 -10.90 15.67 12.18
CA SER A 146 -12.32 15.40 12.01
C SER A 146 -12.50 13.88 11.96
N ARG A 147 -13.31 13.32 12.87
CA ARG A 147 -13.80 11.94 12.71
C ARG A 147 -14.74 11.97 11.51
N SER A 148 -14.23 11.75 10.30
CA SER A 148 -15.10 11.49 9.15
C SER A 148 -15.82 10.18 9.44
N GLY A 149 -17.10 10.27 9.83
CA GLY A 149 -17.94 9.10 10.06
C GLY A 149 -18.06 8.28 8.77
N SER A 150 -17.39 7.14 8.73
CA SER A 150 -17.74 5.95 7.93
C SER A 150 -16.62 4.92 8.07
N MET A 151 -16.68 4.11 9.12
CA MET A 151 -16.72 2.65 9.01
C MET A 151 -17.44 2.17 10.27
N SER A 152 -18.52 1.42 10.07
CA SER A 152 -19.13 0.62 11.14
C SER A 152 -18.02 -0.22 11.76
N ASN A 153 -17.70 0.05 13.03
CA ASN A 153 -16.88 -0.84 13.83
C ASN A 153 -17.67 -2.14 14.02
N THR A 154 -17.50 -3.05 13.07
CA THR A 154 -17.83 -4.46 13.27
C THR A 154 -16.55 -5.22 12.96
N LEU A 155 -15.62 -5.13 13.90
CA LEU A 155 -14.59 -6.16 14.07
C LEU A 155 -15.32 -7.37 14.66
N THR A 156 -15.91 -8.21 13.80
CA THR A 156 -16.22 -9.59 14.18
C THR A 156 -14.90 -10.34 14.21
N PHE A 157 -14.47 -10.69 15.42
CA PHE A 157 -13.40 -11.64 15.68
C PHE A 157 -13.82 -13.07 15.33
#